data_AF-R8QAI0-F1
#
_entry.id   AF-R8QAI0-F1
#
_cell.length_a   1.000
_cell.length_b   1.000
_cell.length_c   1.000
_cell.angle_alpha   90.00
_cell.angle_beta   90.00
_cell.angle_gamma   90.00
#
_symmetry.space_group_name_H-M   'P 1'
#
loop_
_entity.id
_entity.type
_entity.pdbx_description
1 polymer ?
#
loop_
_entity_poly.entity_id
_entity_poly.type
_entity_poly.pdbx_seq_one_letter_code
_entity_poly.pdbx_strand_id
1 'polypeptide(L)' 'MLGNDFWYKTIKRYFELGCYSEEDVQKYYSPLNKITEEQCKEIIGEPIEEPKEQEESQSIVEEDPEE' A
#
# COMPACT_ATOMS: atom_id res chain seq x y z
N MET A 1 5.29 25.27 -6.29
CA MET A 1 4.80 24.04 -5.63
C MET A 1 4.16 23.19 -6.70
N LEU A 2 4.55 21.93 -6.83
CA LEU A 2 3.84 20.98 -7.70
C LEU A 2 2.50 20.68 -7.01
N GLY A 3 1.39 20.95 -7.69
CA GLY A 3 0.04 20.76 -7.15
C GLY A 3 -0.32 19.30 -6.97
N ASN A 4 -1.37 19.02 -6.19
CA ASN A 4 -1.88 17.67 -5.95
C ASN A 4 -2.12 16.90 -7.27
N ASP A 5 -2.66 17.56 -8.28
CA ASP A 5 -2.89 17.00 -9.62
C ASP A 5 -1.62 16.50 -10.32
N PHE A 6 -0.48 17.14 -10.07
CA PHE A 6 0.79 16.72 -10.65
C PHE A 6 1.22 15.38 -10.07
N TRP A 7 1.19 15.24 -8.75
CA TRP A 7 1.59 14.01 -8.06
C TRP A 7 0.70 12.85 -8.46
N TYR A 8 -0.62 13.04 -8.38
CA TYR A 8 -1.58 12.01 -8.75
C TYR A 8 -1.39 11.50 -10.19
N LYS A 9 -1.30 12.39 -11.19
CA LYS A 9 -1.07 11.98 -12.59
C LYS A 9 0.26 11.25 -12.78
N THR A 10 1.29 11.71 -12.09
CA THR A 10 2.64 11.14 -12.18
C THR A 10 2.65 9.74 -11.60
N ILE A 11 2.17 9.57 -10.37
CA ILE A 11 2.14 8.29 -9.66
C ILE A 11 1.27 7.29 -10.41
N LYS A 12 0.07 7.70 -10.88
CA LYS A 12 -0.81 6.87 -11.70
C LYS A 12 -0.10 6.35 -12.95
N ARG A 13 0.59 7.23 -13.68
CA ARG A 13 1.34 6.85 -14.89
C ARG A 13 2.46 5.86 -14.59
N TYR A 14 3.21 6.06 -13.52
CA TYR A 14 4.30 5.14 -13.14
C TYR A 14 3.79 3.79 -12.63
N PHE A 15 2.64 3.77 -11.94
CA PHE A 15 1.97 2.54 -11.56
C PHE A 15 1.48 1.75 -12.78
N GLU A 16 0.81 2.41 -13.74
CA GLU A 16 0.38 1.79 -15.01
C GLU A 16 1.55 1.23 -15.85
N LEU A 17 2.74 1.83 -15.73
CA LEU A 17 3.96 1.36 -16.39
C LEU A 17 4.66 0.23 -15.62
N GLY A 18 4.15 -0.18 -14.46
CA GLY A 18 4.76 -1.19 -13.58
C GLY A 18 6.03 -0.71 -12.90
N CYS A 19 6.25 0.60 -12.80
CA CYS A 19 7.40 1.19 -12.10
C CYS A 19 7.19 1.30 -10.58
N TYR A 20 5.93 1.27 -10.14
CA TYR A 20 5.56 1.30 -8.73
C TYR A 20 4.69 0.09 -8.39
N SER A 21 4.93 -0.48 -7.21
CA SER A 21 4.01 -1.43 -6.57
C SER A 21 2.90 -0.67 -5.81
N GLU A 22 1.88 -1.39 -5.36
CA GLU A 22 0.81 -0.84 -4.52
C GLU A 22 1.37 -0.21 -3.25
N GLU A 23 2.36 -0.86 -2.61
CA GLU A 23 3.06 -0.36 -1.43
C GLU A 23 3.80 0.97 -1.72
N ASP A 24 4.37 1.11 -2.91
CA ASP A 24 5.02 2.35 -3.32
C ASP A 24 4.01 3.47 -3.54
N VAL A 25 2.84 3.18 -4.11
CA VAL A 25 1.74 4.15 -4.23
C VAL A 25 1.23 4.58 -2.86
N GLN A 26 1.07 3.64 -1.92
CA GLN A 26 0.64 3.93 -0.54
C GLN A 26 1.59 4.90 0.18
N LYS A 27 2.91 4.82 -0.04
CA LYS A 27 3.89 5.77 0.55
C LYS A 27 3.59 7.22 0.17
N TYR A 28 3.09 7.46 -1.04
CA TYR A 28 2.73 8.80 -1.51
C TYR A 28 1.48 9.36 -0.82
N TYR A 29 0.56 8.49 -0.39
CA TYR A 29 -0.53 8.87 0.50
C TYR A 29 -0.02 9.09 1.93
N SER A 30 0.56 8.05 2.54
CA SER A 30 1.11 8.10 3.89
C SER A 30 2.47 7.39 3.93
N PRO A 31 3.53 8.04 4.45
CA PRO A 31 3.52 9.29 5.23
C PRO A 31 3.65 10.58 4.40
N LEU A 32 3.79 10.50 3.07
CA LEU A 32 4.25 11.66 2.27
C LEU A 32 3.17 12.71 1.98
N ASN A 33 1.88 12.38 2.16
CA ASN A 33 0.72 13.26 1.94
C ASN A 33 0.79 14.02 0.60
N LYS A 34 1.18 13.34 -0.48
CA LYS A 34 1.29 13.89 -1.85
C LYS A 34 0.02 13.70 -2.67
N ILE A 35 -0.75 12.67 -2.33
CA ILE A 35 -2.05 12.33 -2.92
C ILE A 35 -3.04 12.05 -1.80
N THR A 36 -4.33 12.12 -2.09
CA THR A 36 -5.40 11.77 -1.13
C THR A 36 -5.61 10.26 -1.06
N GLU A 37 -6.32 9.80 -0.02
CA GLU A 37 -6.71 8.39 0.11
C GLU A 37 -7.53 7.91 -1.10
N GLU A 38 -8.50 8.72 -1.56
CA GLU A 38 -9.33 8.40 -2.74
C GLU A 38 -8.47 8.22 -4.00
N GLN A 39 -7.48 9.09 -4.20
CA GLN A 39 -6.55 9.01 -5.32
C GLN A 39 -5.65 7.78 -5.23
N CYS A 40 -5.18 7.43 -4.03
CA CYS A 40 -4.40 6.22 -3.80
C CYS A 40 -5.20 4.97 -4.19
N LYS A 41 -6.44 4.86 -3.69
CA LYS A 41 -7.37 3.76 -4.00
C LYS A 41 -7.68 3.65 -5.48
N GLU A 42 -7.89 4.79 -6.15
CA GLU A 42 -8.14 4.80 -7.59
C GLU A 42 -6.94 4.31 -8.42
N ILE A 43 -5.71 4.60 -7.98
CA ILE A 43 -4.50 4.17 -8.69
C ILE A 43 -4.29 2.66 -8.56
N ILE A 44 -4.34 2.14 -7.33
CA ILE A 44 -4.10 0.71 -7.04
C ILE A 44 -5.27 -0.17 -7.52
N GLY A 45 -6.45 0.42 -7.76
CA GLY A 45 -7.61 -0.32 -8.24
C GLY A 45 -8.19 -1.28 -7.20
N GLU A 46 -7.85 -1.10 -5.92
CA GLU A 46 -8.46 -1.88 -4.85
C GLU A 46 -9.97 -1.58 -4.80
N PRO A 47 -10.85 -2.59 -4.92
CA PRO A 47 -12.19 -2.44 -4.38
C PRO A 47 -12.03 -2.13 -2.88
N ILE A 48 -12.99 -1.40 -2.31
CA ILE A 48 -13.03 -1.07 -0.89
C ILE A 48 -13.19 -2.40 -0.12
N GLU A 49 -12.11 -3.14 0.07
CA GLU A 49 -12.06 -4.26 1.00
C GLU A 49 -11.41 -3.73 2.27
N GLU A 50 -12.22 -3.78 3.31
CA GLU A 50 -11.97 -3.51 4.71
C GLU A 50 -10.60 -4.01 5.19
N PRO A 51 -10.06 -3.42 6.28
CA PRO A 51 -8.66 -3.58 6.66
C PRO A 51 -8.31 -5.05 6.74
N LYS A 52 -7.26 -5.46 6.00
CA LYS A 52 -6.60 -6.74 6.20
C LYS A 52 -6.28 -6.85 7.69
N GLU A 53 -7.10 -7.65 8.38
CA GLU A 53 -6.78 -8.16 9.70
C GLU A 53 -5.35 -8.67 9.65
N GLN A 54 -4.56 -8.18 10.60
CA GLN A 54 -3.27 -8.75 10.92
C GLN A 54 -3.54 -10.19 11.37
N GLU A 55 -3.59 -11.13 10.43
CA GLU A 55 -3.43 -12.54 10.75
C GLU A 55 -1.93 -12.73 11.05
N GLU A 56 -1.53 -12.32 12.25
CA GLU A 56 -0.30 -12.77 12.89
C GLU A 56 -0.47 -14.25 13.23
N SER A 57 -0.46 -15.10 12.21
CA SER A 57 -0.31 -16.54 12.35
C SER A 57 1.17 -16.84 12.64
N GLN A 58 1.63 -16.54 13.85
CA GLN A 58 2.83 -17.16 14.39
C GLN A 58 2.44 -18.51 15.01
N SER A 59 2.33 -19.52 14.15
CA SER A 59 2.39 -20.93 14.58
C SER A 59 3.70 -21.50 14.05
N ILE A 60 4.70 -21.60 14.91
CA ILE A 60 5.72 -22.64 14.76
C ILE A 60 5.61 -23.59 15.94
N VAL A 61 5.60 -24.86 15.55
CA VAL A 61 5.31 -26.08 16.29
C VAL A 61 6.47 -26.51 17.20
N GLU A 62 6.07 -27.22 18.27
CA GLU A 62 6.76 -28.13 19.19
C GLU A 62 8.24 -28.50 18.93
N GLU A 63 9.01 -28.61 20.02
CA GLU A 63 9.54 -29.92 20.49
C GLU A 63 10.06 -29.79 21.95
N ASP A 64 9.31 -30.36 22.89
CA ASP A 64 9.79 -30.89 24.18
C ASP A 64 10.66 -32.14 23.87
N PRO A 65 11.76 -32.50 24.57
CA PRO A 65 11.72 -32.79 26.02
C PRO A 65 13.03 -32.63 26.84
N GLU A 66 12.84 -32.72 28.16
CA GLU A 66 13.69 -33.33 29.20
C GLU A 66 15.13 -32.82 29.47
N GLU A 67 15.39 -32.29 30.67
CA GLU A 67 15.95 -33.04 31.82
C GLU A 67 15.73 -32.31 33.16
#